data_AF-A0A2G4GXS0-F1
#
_entry.id   AF-A0A2G4GXS0-F1
#
_cell.length_a   1.000
_cell.length_b   1.000
_cell.length_c   1.000
_cell.angle_alpha   90.00
_cell.angle_beta   90.00
_cell.angle_gamma   90.00
#
_symmetry.space_group_name_H-M   'P 1'
#
loop_
_entity.id
_entity.type
_entity.pdbx_description
1 polymer ?
#
loop_
_entity_poly.entity_id
_entity_poly.type
_entity_poly.pdbx_seq_one_letter_code
_entity_poly.pdbx_strand_id
1 'polypeptide(L)'
;MTIAPPHSTSRQHVHEAQTARLEIAWTVSAEALDGRQSYASAVLHLECCWQHEHHHSEANARVECTAIIDRAGVITAVKIPDAAHISVARHGRWTHIAITTDPGAPFLTASFEQGRLAYCTSTAPALARLQGGAYDSPTGILELYDAQ
;
A
#
# COMPACT_ATOMS: atom_id res chain seq x y z
N MET A 1 13.98 -42.62 0.61
CA MET A 1 14.10 -41.17 0.90
C MET A 1 12.70 -40.65 1.11
N THR A 2 12.38 -40.17 2.31
CA THR A 2 11.04 -39.70 2.66
C THR A 2 11.09 -38.18 2.70
N ILE A 3 10.42 -37.52 1.75
CA ILE A 3 10.32 -36.06 1.68
C ILE A 3 9.25 -35.64 2.68
N ALA A 4 9.63 -34.85 3.69
CA ALA A 4 8.70 -34.26 4.62
C ALA A 4 7.77 -33.27 3.89
N PRO A 5 6.46 -33.23 4.20
CA PRO A 5 5.58 -32.23 3.61
C PRO A 5 6.01 -30.82 4.05
N PRO A 6 5.82 -29.79 3.21
CA PRO A 6 6.14 -28.42 3.58
C PRO A 6 5.29 -28.02 4.79
N HIS A 7 5.96 -27.41 5.77
CA HIS A 7 5.32 -26.85 6.95
C HIS A 7 4.12 -26.01 6.55
N SER A 8 2.97 -26.31 7.16
CA SER A 8 1.78 -25.48 7.11
C SER A 8 2.17 -24.11 7.67
N THR A 9 2.44 -23.15 6.80
CA THR A 9 2.36 -21.74 7.18
C THR A 9 0.93 -21.55 7.66
N SER A 10 0.77 -21.39 8.98
CA SER A 10 -0.48 -21.00 9.61
C SER A 10 -1.01 -19.79 8.86
N ARG A 11 -1.94 -20.04 7.93
CA ARG A 11 -2.92 -19.05 7.54
C ARG A 11 -3.61 -18.67 8.83
N GLN A 12 -3.29 -17.50 9.37
CA GLN A 12 -4.15 -16.83 10.35
C GLN A 12 -5.45 -16.45 9.63
N HIS A 13 -6.28 -17.46 9.34
CA HIS A 13 -7.72 -17.31 9.24
C HIS A 13 -8.22 -17.26 10.68
N VAL A 14 -8.13 -16.10 11.34
CA VAL A 14 -8.77 -15.90 12.63
C VAL A 14 -9.28 -14.47 12.67
N HIS A 15 -10.60 -14.35 12.48
CA HIS A 15 -11.45 -13.16 12.46
C HIS A 15 -11.46 -12.32 11.17
N GLU A 16 -12.23 -12.80 10.18
CA GLU A 16 -12.87 -11.99 9.12
C GLU A 16 -13.84 -10.98 9.76
N ALA A 17 -13.31 -9.92 10.38
CA ALA A 17 -13.96 -8.63 10.26
C ALA A 17 -13.81 -8.21 8.79
N GLN A 18 -14.83 -7.60 8.21
CA GLN A 18 -14.76 -7.12 6.82
C GLN A 18 -13.72 -6.00 6.74
N THR A 19 -12.47 -6.36 6.53
CA THR A 19 -11.35 -5.43 6.46
C THR A 19 -11.02 -5.22 4.99
N ALA A 20 -11.26 -4.01 4.49
CA ALA A 20 -10.81 -3.61 3.17
C ALA A 20 -9.31 -3.33 3.20
N ARG A 21 -8.65 -3.57 2.06
CA ARG A 21 -7.20 -3.51 1.94
C ARG A 21 -6.78 -2.83 0.63
N LEU A 22 -5.78 -1.97 0.74
CA LEU A 22 -5.07 -1.35 -0.36
C LEU A 22 -3.59 -1.69 -0.23
N GLU A 23 -3.03 -2.35 -1.24
CA GLU A 23 -1.59 -2.55 -1.38
C GLU A 23 -1.07 -1.77 -2.58
N ILE A 24 0.04 -1.05 -2.40
CA ILE A 24 0.75 -0.38 -3.49
C ILE A 24 2.25 -0.63 -3.37
N ALA A 25 2.87 -0.98 -4.49
CA ALA A 25 4.31 -1.17 -4.58
C ALA A 25 4.94 -0.22 -5.61
N TRP A 26 6.05 0.41 -5.22
CA TRP A 26 6.92 1.20 -6.10
C TRP A 26 8.28 0.53 -6.23
N THR A 27 8.71 0.30 -7.45
CA THR A 27 10.10 -0.06 -7.75
C THR A 27 10.85 1.22 -8.07
N VAL A 28 11.96 1.44 -7.37
CA VAL A 28 12.85 2.58 -7.61
C VAL A 28 14.23 2.07 -7.99
N SER A 29 14.81 2.67 -9.02
CA SER A 29 16.21 2.50 -9.38
C SER A 29 16.92 3.85 -9.23
N ALA A 30 17.96 3.92 -8.42
CA ALA A 30 18.79 5.12 -8.33
C ALA A 30 20.28 4.77 -8.35
N GLU A 31 21.08 5.62 -9.00
CA GLU A 31 22.55 5.47 -9.10
C GLU A 31 23.27 5.65 -7.76
N ALA A 32 22.59 6.16 -6.74
CA ALA A 32 23.15 6.42 -5.43
C ALA A 32 22.10 6.28 -4.31
N LEU A 33 21.55 5.08 -4.12
CA LEU A 33 20.82 4.80 -2.86
C LEU A 33 21.78 4.77 -1.64
N ASP A 34 23.08 4.47 -1.86
CA ASP A 34 24.10 4.30 -0.80
C ASP A 34 25.41 5.07 -1.05
N GLY A 35 25.41 6.10 -1.91
CA GLY A 35 26.61 6.93 -2.17
C GLY A 35 27.77 6.22 -2.88
N ARG A 36 27.64 4.93 -3.21
CA ARG A 36 28.51 4.22 -4.17
C ARG A 36 27.89 4.33 -5.56
N GLN A 37 28.72 4.60 -6.57
CA GLN A 37 28.33 4.59 -8.00
C GLN A 37 28.00 3.14 -8.43
N SER A 38 26.84 2.66 -8.02
CA SER A 38 26.32 1.34 -8.38
C SER A 38 24.82 1.43 -8.48
N TYR A 39 24.26 0.94 -9.59
CA TYR A 39 22.81 0.81 -9.75
C TYR A 39 22.25 -0.06 -8.62
N ALA A 40 21.39 0.53 -7.80
CA ALA A 40 20.68 -0.18 -6.74
C ALA A 40 19.18 -0.04 -6.98
N SER A 41 18.48 -1.18 -6.96
CA SER A 41 17.02 -1.23 -6.99
C SER A 41 16.48 -1.40 -5.57
N ALA A 42 15.38 -0.73 -5.27
CA ALA A 42 14.62 -0.94 -4.05
C ALA A 42 13.14 -1.08 -4.37
N VAL A 43 12.41 -1.81 -3.52
CA VAL A 43 10.95 -1.90 -3.60
C VAL A 43 10.35 -1.34 -2.33
N LEU A 44 9.50 -0.32 -2.48
CA LEU A 44 8.67 0.21 -1.41
C LEU A 44 7.31 -0.46 -1.48
N HIS A 45 6.92 -1.16 -0.42
CA HIS A 45 5.59 -1.71 -0.24
C HIS A 45 4.84 -0.88 0.79
N LEU A 46 3.63 -0.46 0.44
CA LEU A 46 2.66 0.17 1.32
C LEU A 46 1.41 -0.71 1.38
N GLU A 47 0.98 -1.04 2.59
CA GLU A 47 -0.30 -1.69 2.85
C GLU A 47 -1.13 -0.76 3.74
N CYS A 48 -2.39 -0.54 3.37
CA CYS A 48 -3.35 0.21 4.16
C CYS A 48 -4.62 -0.63 4.35
N CYS A 49 -5.05 -0.78 5.60
CA CYS A 49 -6.18 -1.62 6.00
C CYS A 49 -7.20 -0.79 6.80
N TRP A 50 -8.49 -0.98 6.53
CA TRP A 50 -9.55 -0.30 7.25
C TRP A 50 -10.77 -1.20 7.42
N GLN A 51 -11.59 -0.91 8.42
CA GLN A 51 -12.87 -1.60 8.59
C GLN A 51 -13.85 -1.12 7.53
N HIS A 52 -14.45 -2.07 6.82
CA HIS A 52 -15.47 -1.82 5.82
C HIS A 52 -16.85 -1.82 6.51
N GLU A 53 -17.51 -0.68 6.56
CA GLU A 53 -18.87 -0.57 7.11
C GLU A 53 -19.92 -0.68 5.99
N HIS A 54 -20.86 -1.63 6.16
CA HIS A 54 -21.85 -2.03 5.14
C HIS A 54 -22.80 -0.95 4.63
N HIS A 55 -22.95 0.16 5.36
CA HIS A 55 -24.14 0.98 5.16
C HIS A 55 -23.93 2.39 4.64
N HIS A 56 -22.78 3.02 4.78
CA HIS A 56 -22.61 4.40 4.31
C HIS A 56 -21.24 4.58 3.66
N SER A 57 -21.18 5.52 2.71
CA SER A 57 -19.96 6.12 2.16
C SER A 57 -18.78 5.96 3.13
N GLU A 58 -17.71 5.29 2.71
CA GLU A 58 -16.47 5.12 3.49
C GLU A 58 -15.71 6.44 3.62
N ALA A 59 -16.41 7.55 3.83
CA ALA A 59 -15.84 8.86 3.99
C ALA A 59 -15.30 8.97 5.42
N ASN A 60 -13.99 9.09 5.53
CA ASN A 60 -13.23 9.29 6.76
C ASN A 60 -13.19 8.08 7.71
N ALA A 61 -13.23 6.85 7.18
CA ALA A 61 -12.92 5.68 8.01
C ALA A 61 -11.46 5.74 8.47
N ARG A 62 -11.17 5.26 9.69
CA ARG A 62 -9.78 5.14 10.16
C ARG A 62 -9.07 4.07 9.36
N VAL A 63 -7.85 4.37 8.93
CA VAL A 63 -7.01 3.44 8.18
C VAL A 63 -5.68 3.26 8.90
N GLU A 64 -5.24 2.01 8.99
CA GLU A 64 -3.92 1.66 9.46
C GLU A 64 -3.04 1.42 8.24
N CYS A 65 -1.97 2.20 8.11
CA CYS A 65 -1.03 2.04 7.01
C CYS A 65 0.33 1.61 7.54
N THR A 66 0.92 0.61 6.90
CA THR A 66 2.28 0.15 7.13
C THR A 66 3.07 0.27 5.82
N ALA A 67 4.32 0.68 5.91
CA ALA A 67 5.20 0.69 4.75
C ALA A 67 6.57 0.12 5.09
N ILE A 68 7.12 -0.63 4.15
CA ILE A 68 8.46 -1.20 4.22
C ILE A 68 9.21 -0.91 2.92
N ILE A 69 10.51 -0.77 3.04
CA ILE A 69 11.41 -0.74 1.89
C ILE A 69 12.35 -1.94 1.95
N ASP A 70 12.39 -2.71 0.87
CA ASP A 70 13.38 -3.76 0.64
C ASP A 70 14.48 -3.20 -0.26
N ARG A 71 15.71 -3.15 0.28
CA ARG A 71 16.93 -2.84 -0.46
C ARG A 71 17.85 -4.05 -0.45
N ALA A 72 17.86 -4.82 -1.55
CA ALA A 72 18.71 -6.00 -1.70
C ALA A 72 18.60 -7.01 -0.53
N GLY A 73 17.37 -7.21 -0.01
CA GLY A 73 17.06 -8.08 1.12
C GLY A 73 17.09 -7.40 2.48
N VAL A 74 17.49 -6.13 2.57
CA VAL A 74 17.43 -5.34 3.81
C VAL A 74 16.08 -4.65 3.90
N ILE A 75 15.22 -5.15 4.79
CA ILE A 75 13.88 -4.62 5.03
C ILE A 75 13.93 -3.54 6.11
N THR A 76 13.47 -2.34 5.79
CA THR A 76 13.37 -1.21 6.73
C THR A 76 11.92 -0.72 6.82
N ALA A 77 11.40 -0.55 8.03
CA ALA A 77 10.09 0.04 8.24
C ALA A 77 10.11 1.55 7.96
N VAL A 78 9.08 2.05 7.27
CA VAL A 78 8.88 3.47 6.99
C VAL A 78 7.83 3.99 7.96
N LYS A 79 8.18 5.04 8.71
CA LYS A 79 7.25 5.67 9.66
C LYS A 79 6.19 6.45 8.91
N ILE A 80 4.93 6.04 9.06
CA ILE A 80 3.74 6.74 8.57
C ILE A 80 3.11 7.48 9.76
N PRO A 81 2.54 8.69 9.60
CA PRO A 81 1.82 9.37 10.66
C PRO A 81 0.64 8.54 11.21
N ASP A 82 0.45 8.55 12.53
CA ASP A 82 -0.39 7.59 13.26
C ASP A 82 -1.91 7.75 13.03
N ALA A 83 -2.37 8.90 12.54
CA ALA A 83 -3.79 9.17 12.31
C ALA A 83 -4.04 9.35 10.82
N ALA A 84 -4.46 8.27 10.15
CA ALA A 84 -4.86 8.31 8.75
C ALA A 84 -6.36 8.02 8.60
N HIS A 85 -6.99 8.73 7.66
CA HIS A 85 -8.38 8.55 7.28
C HIS A 85 -8.49 8.29 5.79
N ILE A 86 -9.37 7.38 5.40
CA ILE A 86 -9.64 7.02 4.02
C ILE A 86 -11.00 7.53 3.56
N SER A 87 -11.09 7.87 2.26
CA SER A 87 -12.32 8.11 1.52
C SER A 87 -12.33 7.23 0.29
N VAL A 88 -13.41 6.46 0.10
CA VAL A 88 -13.62 5.63 -1.09
C VAL A 88 -14.84 6.10 -1.88
N ALA A 89 -14.62 6.41 -3.16
CA ALA A 89 -15.67 6.85 -4.07
C ALA A 89 -15.74 5.92 -5.29
N ARG A 90 -16.91 5.30 -5.52
CA ARG A 90 -17.15 4.39 -6.65
C ARG A 90 -18.03 5.08 -7.71
N HIS A 91 -17.56 5.12 -8.95
CA HIS A 91 -18.25 5.76 -10.07
C HIS A 91 -18.18 4.88 -11.34
N GLY A 92 -19.18 4.04 -11.54
CA GLY A 92 -19.24 3.13 -12.68
C GLY A 92 -18.07 2.15 -12.66
N ARG A 93 -17.18 2.23 -13.66
CA ARG A 93 -15.97 1.39 -13.74
C ARG A 93 -14.82 1.85 -12.84
N TRP A 94 -14.94 3.02 -12.21
CA TRP A 94 -13.88 3.66 -11.45
C TRP A 94 -14.08 3.51 -9.94
N THR A 95 -12.99 3.28 -9.23
CA THR A 95 -12.91 3.38 -7.77
C THR A 95 -11.77 4.30 -7.40
N HIS A 96 -12.07 5.37 -6.68
CA HIS A 96 -11.11 6.36 -6.20
C HIS A 96 -10.90 6.20 -4.71
N ILE A 97 -9.64 6.19 -4.31
CA ILE A 97 -9.19 6.11 -2.93
C ILE A 97 -8.41 7.38 -2.61
N ALA A 98 -8.75 8.04 -1.51
CA ALA A 98 -7.97 9.13 -0.95
C ALA A 98 -7.69 8.82 0.53
N ILE A 99 -6.42 8.79 0.90
CA ILE A 99 -5.95 8.66 2.27
C ILE A 99 -5.30 9.99 2.68
N THR A 100 -5.73 10.49 3.83
CA THR A 100 -5.19 11.72 4.44
C THR A 100 -4.62 11.39 5.80
N THR A 101 -3.56 12.07 6.19
CA THR A 101 -2.98 11.99 7.54
C THR A 101 -3.29 13.26 8.32
N ASP A 102 -3.47 13.19 9.63
CA ASP A 102 -3.68 14.34 10.51
C ASP A 102 -2.53 15.36 10.40
N PRO A 103 -2.79 16.67 10.20
CA PRO A 103 -4.07 17.39 10.14
C PRO A 103 -4.66 17.55 8.73
N GLY A 104 -5.07 16.44 8.11
CA GLY A 104 -5.75 16.42 6.81
C GLY A 104 -4.82 16.55 5.60
N ALA A 105 -3.51 16.36 5.78
CA ALA A 105 -2.55 16.38 4.69
C ALA A 105 -2.78 15.17 3.76
N PRO A 106 -2.80 15.36 2.43
CA PRO A 106 -2.94 14.26 1.49
C PRO A 106 -1.74 13.32 1.60
N PHE A 107 -2.00 12.07 1.95
CA PHE A 107 -0.97 11.04 2.05
C PHE A 107 -0.90 10.20 0.78
N LEU A 108 -2.05 9.74 0.28
CA LEU A 108 -2.16 8.90 -0.89
C LEU A 108 -3.46 9.16 -1.65
N THR A 109 -3.38 9.25 -2.98
CA THR A 109 -4.55 9.22 -3.86
C THR A 109 -4.33 8.15 -4.91
N ALA A 110 -5.25 7.18 -5.02
CA ALA A 110 -5.20 6.13 -6.01
C ALA A 110 -6.54 6.03 -6.77
N SER A 111 -6.47 5.65 -8.04
CA SER A 111 -7.66 5.40 -8.86
C SER A 111 -7.51 4.08 -9.58
N PHE A 112 -8.56 3.27 -9.48
CA PHE A 112 -8.65 1.94 -10.07
C PHE A 112 -9.73 1.94 -11.15
N GLU A 113 -9.39 1.45 -12.35
CA GLU A 113 -10.34 1.18 -13.42
C GLU A 113 -10.58 -0.33 -13.49
N GLN A 114 -11.80 -0.78 -13.21
CA GLN A 114 -12.15 -2.22 -13.20
C GLN A 114 -11.16 -3.07 -12.36
N GLY A 115 -10.74 -2.53 -11.22
CA GLY A 115 -9.79 -3.18 -10.30
C GLY A 115 -8.31 -3.06 -10.68
N ARG A 116 -7.96 -2.41 -11.80
CA ARG A 116 -6.57 -2.16 -12.19
C ARG A 116 -6.14 -0.76 -11.75
N LEU A 117 -4.99 -0.64 -11.09
CA LEU A 117 -4.43 0.66 -10.73
C LEU A 117 -4.13 1.47 -12.00
N ALA A 118 -4.79 2.62 -12.15
CA ALA A 118 -4.62 3.52 -13.29
C ALA A 118 -3.80 4.76 -12.93
N TYR A 119 -3.89 5.20 -11.67
CA TYR A 119 -3.20 6.38 -11.18
C TYR A 119 -2.91 6.24 -9.68
N CYS A 120 -1.73 6.68 -9.25
CA CYS A 120 -1.37 6.76 -7.84
C CYS A 120 -0.41 7.92 -7.58
N THR A 121 -0.72 8.75 -6.59
CA THR A 121 0.20 9.70 -5.97
C THR A 121 0.30 9.42 -4.48
N SER A 122 1.51 9.51 -3.92
CA SER A 122 1.74 9.25 -2.50
C SER A 122 2.96 10.00 -1.99
N THR A 123 2.93 10.34 -0.71
CA THR A 123 4.10 10.86 0.03
C THR A 123 4.99 9.75 0.60
N ALA A 124 4.55 8.48 0.56
CA ALA A 124 5.30 7.33 1.08
C ALA A 124 6.72 7.20 0.49
N PRO A 125 6.95 7.38 -0.83
CA PRO A 125 8.31 7.39 -1.38
C PRO A 125 9.23 8.46 -0.76
N ALA A 126 8.69 9.65 -0.48
CA ALA A 126 9.44 10.71 0.17
C ALA A 126 9.77 10.36 1.64
N LEU A 127 8.81 9.79 2.38
CA LEU A 127 9.03 9.31 3.75
C LEU A 127 10.07 8.18 3.81
N ALA A 128 10.12 7.32 2.78
CA ALA A 128 11.12 6.27 2.62
C ALA A 128 12.51 6.79 2.20
N ARG A 129 12.69 8.11 2.07
CA ARG A 129 13.90 8.79 1.58
C ARG A 129 14.33 8.31 0.20
N LEU A 130 13.37 8.04 -0.69
CA LEU A 130 13.63 7.61 -2.08
C LEU A 130 13.72 8.78 -3.08
N GLN A 131 13.98 10.00 -2.61
CA GLN A 131 13.96 11.19 -3.47
C GLN A 131 15.01 11.11 -4.60
N GLY A 132 14.60 11.41 -5.83
CA GLY A 132 15.52 11.58 -6.98
C GLY A 132 15.85 10.32 -7.80
N GLY A 133 15.23 9.17 -7.52
CA GLY A 133 15.37 7.96 -8.35
C GLY A 133 14.45 7.95 -9.58
N ALA A 134 14.75 7.06 -10.54
CA ALA A 134 13.80 6.69 -11.57
C ALA A 134 12.80 5.68 -10.99
N TYR A 135 11.52 5.92 -11.20
CA TYR A 135 10.43 5.09 -10.70
C TYR A 135 9.78 4.35 -11.86
N ASP A 136 9.59 3.04 -11.69
CA ASP A 136 8.61 2.33 -12.50
C ASP A 136 7.20 2.80 -12.11
N SER A 137 6.24 2.57 -13.00
CA SER A 137 4.83 2.81 -12.67
C SER A 137 4.45 1.95 -11.46
N PRO A 138 3.79 2.51 -10.42
CA PRO A 138 3.38 1.73 -9.28
C PRO A 138 2.41 0.63 -9.69
N THR A 139 2.47 -0.48 -8.98
CA THR A 139 1.44 -1.52 -9.04
C THR A 139 0.59 -1.43 -7.78
N GLY A 140 -0.67 -1.83 -7.88
CA GLY A 140 -1.53 -1.83 -6.70
C GLY A 140 -2.69 -2.79 -6.81
N ILE A 141 -3.10 -3.28 -5.65
CA ILE A 141 -4.21 -4.21 -5.45
C ILE A 141 -5.18 -3.53 -4.50
N LEU A 142 -6.46 -3.55 -4.86
CA LEU A 142 -7.54 -3.05 -4.03
C LEU A 142 -8.53 -4.18 -3.76
N GLU A 143 -8.69 -4.54 -2.51
CA GLU A 143 -9.64 -5.53 -2.02
C GLU A 143 -10.74 -4.83 -1.23
N LEU A 144 -11.93 -4.77 -1.82
CA LEU A 144 -13.13 -4.29 -1.14
C LEU A 144 -14.08 -5.47 -0.96
N TYR A 145 -14.45 -5.75 0.29
CA TYR A 145 -15.36 -6.84 0.62
C TYR A 145 -16.80 -6.31 0.61
N ASP A 146 -17.41 -6.27 -0.56
CA ASP A 146 -18.85 -6.04 -0.67
C ASP A 146 -19.59 -7.27 -0.12
N ALA A 147 -20.45 -7.10 0.89
CA ALA A 147 -21.42 -8.14 1.20
C ALA A 147 -22.37 -8.26 0.01
N GLN A 148 -22.38 -9.44 -0.62
CA GLN A 148 -23.42 -9.82 -1.58
C GLN A 148 -24.79 -9.92 -0.90
#